data_AF-A0A257MHC9-F1
#
_entry.id   AF-A0A257MHC9-F1
#
_cell.length_a   1.000
_cell.length_b   1.000
_cell.length_c   1.000
_cell.angle_alpha   90.00
_cell.angle_beta   90.00
_cell.angle_gamma   90.00
#
_symmetry.space_group_name_H-M   'P 1'
#
loop_
_entity.id
_entity.type
_entity.pdbx_description
1 polymer ?
#
loop_
_entity_poly.entity_id
_entity_poly.type
_entity_poly.pdbx_seq_one_letter_code
_entity_poly.pdbx_strand_id
1 'polypeptide(L)' 'MQEIDGIKDVYHVFGEFDFVVIIEVEGLSMLNKLVDVIREIDNVTATQTVVGAEL' A
#
# COMPACT_ATOMS: atom_id res chain seq x y z
N MET A 1 -12.85 -4.55 -10.46
CA MET A 1 -11.93 -3.69 -9.67
C MET A 1 -10.70 -3.49 -10.52
N GLN A 2 -10.25 -2.25 -10.72
CA GLN A 2 -8.99 -2.02 -11.41
C GLN A 2 -7.86 -2.59 -10.56
N GLU A 3 -7.03 -3.45 -11.14
CA GLU A 3 -5.76 -3.82 -10.53
C GLU A 3 -4.87 -2.57 -10.53
N ILE A 4 -4.44 -2.15 -9.35
CA ILE A 4 -3.46 -1.07 -9.24
C ILE A 4 -2.09 -1.74 -9.39
N ASP A 5 -1.39 -1.38 -10.46
CA ASP A 5 -0.07 -1.94 -10.78
C ASP A 5 0.92 -1.76 -9.62
N GLY A 6 1.68 -2.81 -9.31
CA GLY A 6 2.57 -2.86 -8.14
C GLY A 6 1.93 -3.28 -6.81
N ILE A 7 0.60 -3.47 -6.75
CA ILE A 7 -0.05 -4.16 -5.61
C ILE A 7 -0.01 -5.67 -5.87
N LYS A 8 0.67 -6.41 -5.00
CA LYS A 8 0.76 -7.86 -5.07
C LYS A 8 -0.42 -8.55 -4.38
N ASP A 9 -0.71 -8.13 -3.14
CA ASP A 9 -1.73 -8.74 -2.30
C ASP A 9 -2.41 -7.69 -1.41
N VAL A 10 -3.67 -7.93 -1.06
CA VAL A 10 -4.45 -7.12 -0.11
C VAL A 10 -5.13 -8.05 0.88
N TYR A 11 -4.93 -7.79 2.16
CA TYR A 11 -5.55 -8.53 3.26
C TYR A 11 -6.41 -7.59 4.10
N HIS A 12 -7.64 -7.99 4.38
CA HIS A 12 -8.45 -7.36 5.43
C HIS A 12 -8.08 -7.97 6.78
N VAL A 13 -7.80 -7.15 7.77
CA VAL A 13 -7.38 -7.58 9.11
C VAL A 13 -8.22 -6.88 10.18
N PHE A 14 -8.31 -7.51 11.35
CA PHE A 14 -8.90 -6.87 12.53
C PHE A 14 -7.76 -6.36 13.40
N GLY A 15 -7.69 -5.04 13.63
CA GLY A 15 -6.62 -4.45 14.42
C GLY A 15 -6.62 -2.91 14.37
N GLU A 16 -5.46 -2.32 14.59
CA GLU A 16 -5.25 -0.86 14.47
C GLU A 16 -5.49 -0.34 13.04
N PHE A 17 -5.28 -1.22 12.05
CA PHE A 17 -5.55 -0.96 10.64
C PHE A 17 -6.58 -1.97 10.11
N ASP A 18 -7.37 -1.57 9.13
CA ASP A 18 -8.37 -2.42 8.48
C ASP A 18 -7.78 -3.27 7.34
N PHE A 19 -6.70 -2.81 6.72
CA PHE A 19 -6.06 -3.45 5.57
C PHE A 19 -4.54 -3.49 5.69
N VAL A 20 -3.96 -4.57 5.18
CA VAL A 20 -2.53 -4.70 4.88
C VAL A 20 -2.37 -4.91 3.38
N VAL A 21 -1.58 -4.05 2.75
CA VAL A 21 -1.30 -4.09 1.31
C VAL A 21 0.16 -4.45 1.10
N ILE A 22 0.44 -5.49 0.33
CA ILE A 22 1.79 -5.88 -0.06
C ILE A 22 2.09 -5.24 -1.41
N ILE A 23 3.14 -4.42 -1.45
CA ILE A 23 3.55 -3.64 -2.62
C ILE A 23 4.93 -4.11 -3.08
N GLU A 24 5.09 -4.35 -4.37
CA GLU A 24 6.37 -4.66 -5.01
C GLU A 24 6.59 -3.71 -6.19
N VAL A 25 7.63 -2.89 -6.11
CA VAL A 25 7.94 -1.86 -7.10
C VAL A 25 9.45 -1.70 -7.23
N GLU A 26 9.91 -1.26 -8.41
CA GLU A 26 11.33 -1.14 -8.73
C GLU A 26 12.06 -0.01 -7.97
N GLY A 27 11.35 0.81 -7.18
CA GLY A 27 12.00 1.82 -6.35
C GLY A 27 11.07 2.72 -5.55
N LEU A 28 11.68 3.51 -4.66
CA LEU A 28 10.97 4.36 -3.70
C LEU A 28 10.10 5.44 -4.35
N SER A 29 10.45 5.91 -5.56
CA SER A 29 9.62 6.89 -6.27
C SER A 29 8.28 6.30 -6.70
N MET A 30 8.26 5.05 -7.18
CA MET A 30 7.02 4.34 -7.50
C MET A 30 6.24 4.00 -6.23
N LEU A 31 6.93 3.56 -5.17
CA LEU A 31 6.29 3.31 -3.87
C LEU A 31 5.52 4.53 -3.39
N ASN A 32 6.15 5.71 -3.38
CA ASN A 32 5.52 6.93 -2.91
C ASN A 32 4.28 7.29 -3.74
N LYS A 33 4.38 7.22 -5.08
CA LYS A 33 3.24 7.46 -5.97
C LYS A 33 2.09 6.49 -5.69
N LEU A 34 2.39 5.22 -5.46
CA LEU A 34 1.39 4.20 -5.19
C LEU A 34 0.69 4.45 -3.84
N VAL A 35 1.46 4.80 -2.82
CA VAL A 35 0.91 5.14 -1.50
C VAL A 35 0.04 6.39 -1.59
N ASP A 36 0.42 7.39 -2.38
CA ASP A 36 -0.40 8.59 -2.61
C ASP A 36 -1.73 8.24 -3.30
N VAL A 37 -1.71 7.39 -4.34
CA VAL A 37 -2.93 6.86 -4.98
C VAL A 37 -3.84 6.15 -3.97
N ILE A 38 -3.27 5.37 -3.03
CA ILE A 38 -4.05 4.72 -1.97
C ILE A 38 -4.68 5.75 -1.03
N ARG A 39 -3.94 6.81 -0.66
CA ARG A 39 -4.43 7.88 0.22
C ARG A 39 -5.54 8.73 -0.41
N GLU A 40 -5.60 8.79 -1.74
CA GLU A 40 -6.65 9.51 -2.47
C GLU A 40 -7.98 8.74 -2.54
N ILE A 41 -8.03 7.48 -2.09
CA ILE A 41 -9.28 6.72 -2.02
C ILE A 41 -10.13 7.28 -0.87
N ASP A 42 -11.36 7.71 -1.16
CA ASP A 42 -12.27 8.42 -0.23
C ASP A 42 -12.39 7.82 1.19
N ASN A 43 -12.28 6.49 1.33
CA ASN A 43 -12.44 5.79 2.61
C ASN A 43 -11.11 5.46 3.32
N VAL A 44 -9.96 5.82 2.74
CA VAL A 44 -8.65 5.66 3.38
C VAL A 44 -8.39 6.86 4.28
N THR A 45 -8.42 6.61 5.59
CA THR A 45 -8.27 7.67 6.62
C THR A 45 -6.83 7.88 7.05
N ALA A 46 -6.01 6.83 6.98
CA ALA A 46 -4.58 6.86 7.31
C ALA A 46 -3.84 5.71 6.62
N THR A 47 -2.54 5.87 6.45
CA THR A 47 -1.64 4.83 5.93
C THR A 47 -0.35 4.82 6.73
N GLN A 48 0.19 3.65 7.03
CA GLN A 48 1.56 3.48 7.52
C GLN A 48 2.33 2.59 6.54
N THR A 49 3.44 3.10 6.00
CA THR A 49 4.27 2.35 5.06
C THR A 49 5.49 1.80 5.78
N VAL A 50 5.64 0.48 5.78
CA VAL A 50 6.83 -0.21 6.28
C VAL A 50 7.65 -0.68 5.09
N VAL A 51 8.85 -0.13 4.93
CA VAL A 51 9.78 -0.52 3.86
C VAL A 51 10.68 -1.62 4.39
N GLY A 52 10.61 -2.81 3.79
CA GLY A 52 11.58 -3.87 4.06
C GLY A 52 12.95 -3.47 3.53
N ALA A 53 13.98 -3.57 4.37
CA ALA A 53 15.36 -3.60 3.92
C ALA A 53 15.82 -5.06 3.95
N GLU A 54 16.08 -5.65 2.78
CA GLU A 54 16.92 -6.85 2.73
C GLU A 54 18.36 -6.41 3.09
N LEU A 55 19.00 -7.17 3.98
CA LEU A 55 20.42 -7.02 4.35
C LEU A 55 21.32 -7.67 3.29
#